data_AF-A0A7J9LVY0-F1
#
_entry.id   AF-A0A7J9LVY0-F1
#
_cell.length_a   1.000
_cell.length_b   1.000
_cell.length_c   1.000
_cell.angle_alpha   90.00
_cell.angle_beta   90.00
_cell.angle_gamma   90.00
#
_symmetry.space_group_name_H-M   'P 1'
#
loop_
_entity.id
_entity.type
_entity.pdbx_description
1 polymer ?
#
loop_
_entity_poly.entity_id
_entity_poly.type
_entity_poly.pdbx_seq_one_letter_code
_entity_poly.pdbx_strand_id
1 'polypeptide(L)'
;MQSPWIRDAAKACCSGCCPNPFPGLPQSHSETSETPITAAEAFRYKFEVSTVATLYPNFNFTNHESLPSFEEAFSYFNKVYPQYSQTDEADKIRAQEYYHLSITNHVYLDYIGHGLFSYSQLENQCPGSPVTSSSLESPFFDVSYKSVSLKSQLLYCGEESEFQSSMRKRIMAFMNISEADYNFIFTANQSAAFKLVAESYPFQYSRNLVTVYDHQSEAVEVMIERSKNRGANAISASFSWPNLEIQTDKLRKRISKRKKKGLFVFPLQSRVTGSRYSYTWMSLARENGWHLLLDASALGAKDMDTLGLSLFSPDFLVCSFYKVFGENPSGFCCLFVKKSSTSVLKDSTTSVGIVNLVPLSWPARIPEKPAIVSSIETKKKVDEFPPIQGSFSGPFSIQHKNDEDEASHEVQKPEGKGTKSKKKTVSFSEIEEVIEASFEPGSTSNTLENKNPKFECRSLDHADSLGLVLIKSRTRNLVNWLVNALTSLQHPHSETGVPAVRIYGPQVSFDRGPAVAFNVFDWKGERIDPTMVQKLADRNNIALSIGTLHHIWFSDKQEEEKEKAALETVLSSNRRDNLGCGITVVTAALGFLTNFEDVYRVWAFVSRFLDADFLEKERWRYKAINQKTVEII
;
A
#
# COMPACT_ATOMS: atom_id res chain seq x y z
N MET A 1 66.96 42.17 23.12
CA MET A 1 67.37 43.14 22.09
C MET A 1 66.12 43.70 21.42
N GLN A 2 66.17 44.94 20.94
CA GLN A 2 65.18 45.63 20.08
C GLN A 2 63.68 45.38 20.33
N SER A 3 63.10 46.25 21.16
CA SER A 3 61.69 46.70 21.06
C SER A 3 61.54 47.74 19.92
N PRO A 4 60.32 48.13 19.47
CA PRO A 4 59.61 49.19 20.21
C PRO A 4 58.06 49.18 20.24
N TRP A 5 57.51 49.60 21.39
CA TRP A 5 56.33 50.49 21.64
C TRP A 5 55.03 50.30 20.82
N ILE A 6 53.81 50.10 21.37
CA ILE A 6 53.05 50.69 22.51
C ILE A 6 52.54 52.13 22.25
N ARG A 7 51.24 52.34 22.55
CA ARG A 7 50.39 53.57 22.47
C ARG A 7 49.55 53.70 21.17
N ASP A 8 48.37 54.33 21.17
CA ASP A 8 47.71 55.18 22.19
C ASP A 8 46.24 54.80 22.48
N ALA A 9 45.59 55.48 23.45
CA ALA A 9 44.23 55.21 23.91
C ALA A 9 43.29 56.45 23.87
N ALA A 10 41.97 56.23 23.80
CA ALA A 10 40.95 57.27 23.98
C ALA A 10 39.69 56.73 24.70
N LYS A 11 38.96 57.58 25.44
CA LYS A 11 37.76 57.22 26.24
C LYS A 11 36.51 58.01 25.83
N ALA A 12 35.39 57.32 25.63
CA ALA A 12 34.01 57.72 25.94
C ALA A 12 33.14 56.44 25.89
N CYS A 13 32.29 56.05 26.86
CA CYS A 13 31.11 56.72 27.43
C CYS A 13 30.02 56.96 26.34
N CYS A 14 28.81 56.36 26.39
CA CYS A 14 28.09 55.67 27.47
C CYS A 14 27.14 54.54 27.00
N SER A 15 26.60 53.78 27.97
CA SER A 15 25.35 52.95 27.95
C SER A 15 25.20 51.78 26.97
N GLY A 16 24.85 50.58 27.49
CA GLY A 16 24.38 49.42 26.71
C GLY A 16 24.78 48.06 27.29
N CYS A 17 23.95 47.49 28.18
CA CYS A 17 24.25 46.33 29.04
C CYS A 17 24.73 45.03 28.34
N CYS A 18 25.81 44.42 28.89
CA CYS A 18 26.18 42.99 28.86
C CYS A 18 26.63 42.39 27.49
N PRO A 19 27.52 41.35 27.45
CA PRO A 19 27.66 40.28 28.45
C PRO A 19 29.10 39.79 28.81
N ASN A 20 29.14 38.82 29.73
CA ASN A 20 30.19 37.81 30.02
C ASN A 20 31.58 38.21 30.60
N PRO A 21 32.03 37.44 31.60
CA PRO A 21 33.43 37.06 31.80
C PRO A 21 33.67 35.55 31.58
N PHE A 22 34.72 35.23 30.82
CA PHE A 22 35.37 33.90 30.75
C PHE A 22 36.76 33.99 31.43
N PRO A 23 37.48 32.88 31.70
CA PRO A 23 37.03 31.49 31.89
C PRO A 23 37.53 30.87 33.22
N GLY A 24 37.04 29.68 33.58
CA GLY A 24 37.62 28.83 34.62
C GLY A 24 37.47 27.34 34.27
N LEU A 25 38.58 26.60 34.28
CA LEU A 25 38.67 25.15 33.99
C LEU A 25 39.90 24.58 34.73
N PRO A 26 39.94 23.27 35.07
CA PRO A 26 38.89 22.27 34.98
C PRO A 26 38.58 21.55 36.32
N GLN A 27 37.34 21.07 36.48
CA GLN A 27 37.07 19.80 37.17
C GLN A 27 36.10 18.98 36.32
N SER A 28 36.25 17.66 36.35
CA SER A 28 35.80 16.77 35.28
C SER A 28 34.72 15.79 35.73
N HIS A 29 33.46 16.15 35.49
CA HIS A 29 32.36 15.19 35.43
C HIS A 29 31.52 15.46 34.18
N SER A 30 31.21 14.40 33.44
CA SER A 30 30.54 14.45 32.14
C SER A 30 29.03 14.31 32.29
N GLU A 31 28.34 15.42 32.52
CA GLU A 31 26.88 15.47 32.41
C GLU A 31 26.48 15.54 30.93
N THR A 32 25.77 14.52 30.45
CA THR A 32 25.16 14.51 29.12
C THR A 32 24.01 15.51 29.08
N SER A 33 24.07 16.48 28.16
CA SER A 33 23.00 17.46 27.99
C SER A 33 21.76 16.82 27.37
N GLU A 34 20.84 16.33 28.21
CA GLU A 34 19.55 15.83 27.76
C GLU A 34 18.73 16.97 27.15
N THR A 35 18.41 16.85 25.86
CA THR A 35 17.44 17.73 25.21
C THR A 35 16.03 17.45 25.76
N PRO A 36 15.23 18.46 26.12
CA PRO A 36 13.93 18.24 26.74
C PRO A 36 12.98 17.49 25.78
N ILE A 37 12.71 16.23 26.10
CA ILE A 37 11.84 15.33 25.34
C ILE A 37 10.41 15.89 25.34
N THR A 38 9.78 15.99 24.16
CA THR A 38 8.40 16.45 24.09
C THR A 38 7.43 15.43 24.68
N ALA A 39 6.27 15.87 25.18
CA ALA A 39 5.25 14.97 25.73
C ALA A 39 4.79 13.88 24.73
N ALA A 40 4.86 14.18 23.42
CA ALA A 40 4.56 13.21 22.36
C ALA A 40 5.66 12.14 22.21
N GLU A 41 6.93 12.51 22.27
CA GLU A 41 8.06 11.58 22.23
C GLU A 41 8.12 10.71 23.49
N ALA A 42 7.89 11.30 24.67
CA ALA A 42 7.79 10.56 25.94
C ALA A 42 6.64 9.53 25.92
N PHE A 43 5.50 9.88 25.32
CA PHE A 43 4.39 8.94 25.13
C PHE A 43 4.72 7.81 24.15
N ARG A 44 5.40 8.11 23.02
CA ARG A 44 5.87 7.12 22.04
C ARG A 44 6.86 6.14 22.66
N TYR A 45 7.87 6.65 23.37
CA TYR A 45 8.83 5.84 24.11
C TYR A 45 8.14 4.94 25.15
N LYS A 46 7.19 5.49 25.92
CA LYS A 46 6.41 4.70 26.89
C LYS A 46 5.59 3.60 26.21
N PHE A 47 4.97 3.87 25.05
CA PHE A 47 4.27 2.85 24.25
C PHE A 47 5.21 1.72 23.84
N GLU A 48 6.37 2.05 23.28
CA GLU A 48 7.34 1.06 22.78
C GLU A 48 7.90 0.18 23.93
N VAL A 49 8.30 0.80 25.05
CA VAL A 49 8.76 0.07 26.25
C VAL A 49 7.65 -0.81 26.85
N SER A 50 6.42 -0.31 26.97
CA SER A 50 5.30 -1.07 27.54
C SER A 50 4.92 -2.28 26.68
N THR A 51 4.96 -2.13 25.34
CA THR A 51 4.75 -3.23 24.40
C THR A 51 5.79 -4.32 24.59
N VAL A 52 7.08 -3.98 24.51
CA VAL A 52 8.18 -4.96 24.58
C VAL A 52 8.14 -5.72 25.91
N ALA A 53 8.05 -5.01 27.04
CA ALA A 53 8.10 -5.58 28.37
C ALA A 53 6.94 -6.55 28.72
N THR A 54 5.83 -6.54 27.97
CA THR A 54 4.64 -7.32 28.35
C THR A 54 4.70 -8.79 27.93
N LEU A 55 5.41 -9.13 26.85
CA LEU A 55 5.74 -10.53 26.52
C LEU A 55 7.06 -10.98 27.18
N TYR A 56 7.84 -10.03 27.72
CA TYR A 56 9.17 -10.26 28.27
C TYR A 56 9.37 -9.64 29.66
N PRO A 57 8.98 -10.38 30.72
CA PRO A 57 9.75 -10.35 31.97
C PRO A 57 10.67 -11.56 32.14
N ASN A 58 10.18 -12.79 31.89
CA ASN A 58 10.89 -14.04 32.25
C ASN A 58 10.58 -15.27 31.36
N PHE A 59 9.85 -15.13 30.24
CA PHE A 59 9.44 -16.27 29.41
C PHE A 59 10.28 -16.41 28.14
N ASN A 60 10.84 -17.60 27.91
CA ASN A 60 11.48 -18.00 26.66
C ASN A 60 10.54 -18.95 25.92
N PHE A 61 9.96 -18.52 24.79
CA PHE A 61 9.05 -19.33 24.01
C PHE A 61 9.83 -20.27 23.07
N THR A 62 10.21 -21.44 23.60
CA THR A 62 11.08 -22.43 22.92
C THR A 62 10.36 -23.69 22.43
N ASN A 63 9.04 -23.77 22.63
CA ASN A 63 8.18 -24.83 22.07
C ASN A 63 6.78 -24.23 21.79
N HIS A 64 6.06 -24.76 20.81
CA HIS A 64 4.68 -24.35 20.52
C HIS A 64 3.71 -24.56 21.70
N GLU A 65 3.97 -25.54 22.57
CA GLU A 65 3.21 -25.80 23.81
C GLU A 65 3.59 -24.84 24.97
N SER A 66 4.63 -24.00 24.82
CA SER A 66 5.03 -23.02 25.83
C SER A 66 4.31 -21.67 25.72
N LEU A 67 3.41 -21.52 24.74
CA LEU A 67 2.60 -20.32 24.58
C LEU A 67 1.52 -20.24 25.68
N PRO A 68 1.23 -19.03 26.21
CA PRO A 68 0.11 -18.82 27.14
C PRO A 68 -1.23 -19.07 26.43
N SER A 69 -2.30 -19.25 27.20
CA SER A 69 -3.64 -19.40 26.62
C SER A 69 -4.09 -18.15 25.86
N PHE A 70 -5.11 -18.28 25.01
CA PHE A 70 -5.70 -17.13 24.31
C PHE A 70 -6.22 -16.07 25.30
N GLU A 71 -6.88 -16.50 26.36
CA GLU A 71 -7.44 -15.67 27.43
C GLU A 71 -6.34 -14.96 28.22
N GLU A 72 -5.24 -15.65 28.53
CA GLU A 72 -4.06 -15.08 29.18
C GLU A 72 -3.39 -14.04 28.27
N ALA A 73 -3.10 -14.41 27.02
CA ALA A 73 -2.51 -13.53 26.03
C ALA A 73 -3.35 -12.27 25.79
N PHE A 74 -4.68 -12.40 25.71
CA PHE A 74 -5.61 -11.28 25.56
C PHE A 74 -5.71 -10.45 26.84
N SER A 75 -5.64 -11.06 28.03
CA SER A 75 -5.55 -10.34 29.30
C SER A 75 -4.28 -9.49 29.39
N TYR A 76 -3.14 -9.99 28.93
CA TYR A 76 -1.90 -9.20 28.84
C TYR A 76 -1.99 -8.11 27.76
N PHE A 77 -2.49 -8.42 26.56
CA PHE A 77 -2.67 -7.46 25.47
C PHE A 77 -3.52 -6.25 25.89
N ASN A 78 -4.65 -6.47 26.56
CA ASN A 78 -5.53 -5.37 27.03
C ASN A 78 -4.90 -4.53 28.16
N LYS A 79 -3.91 -5.05 28.92
CA LYS A 79 -3.14 -4.25 29.89
C LYS A 79 -2.16 -3.30 29.21
N VAL A 80 -1.59 -3.66 28.05
CA VAL A 80 -0.75 -2.76 27.23
C VAL A 80 -1.58 -1.73 26.48
N TYR A 81 -2.68 -2.20 25.89
CA TYR A 81 -3.48 -1.46 24.95
C TYR A 81 -4.93 -1.27 25.46
N PRO A 82 -5.15 -0.58 26.60
CA PRO A 82 -6.49 -0.39 27.17
C PRO A 82 -7.43 0.44 26.29
N GLN A 83 -6.92 1.05 25.21
CA GLN A 83 -7.72 1.70 24.16
C GLN A 83 -8.27 0.71 23.12
N TYR A 84 -7.86 -0.57 23.13
CA TYR A 84 -8.32 -1.55 22.13
C TYR A 84 -9.81 -1.88 22.30
N SER A 85 -10.33 -1.93 23.52
CA SER A 85 -11.76 -2.15 23.81
C SER A 85 -12.66 -0.97 23.39
N GLN A 86 -12.08 0.14 22.91
CA GLN A 86 -12.83 1.20 22.22
C GLN A 86 -13.11 0.85 20.75
N THR A 87 -12.62 -0.31 20.27
CA THR A 87 -12.67 -0.72 18.86
C THR A 87 -13.59 -1.92 18.61
N ASP A 88 -14.32 -2.37 19.64
CA ASP A 88 -15.27 -3.49 19.61
C ASP A 88 -16.32 -3.40 18.49
N GLU A 89 -16.64 -2.18 18.03
CA GLU A 89 -17.54 -1.97 16.89
C GLU A 89 -17.00 -2.60 15.59
N ALA A 90 -15.67 -2.69 15.43
CA ALA A 90 -15.07 -3.40 14.30
C ALA A 90 -15.27 -4.92 14.39
N ASP A 91 -15.32 -5.49 15.60
CA ASP A 91 -15.66 -6.90 15.81
C ASP A 91 -17.15 -7.16 15.60
N LYS A 92 -18.05 -6.21 15.96
CA LYS A 92 -19.49 -6.29 15.62
C LYS A 92 -19.70 -6.26 14.11
N ILE A 93 -19.06 -5.32 13.40
CA ILE A 93 -19.11 -5.25 11.94
C ILE A 93 -18.57 -6.55 11.32
N ARG A 94 -17.43 -7.09 11.81
CA ARG A 94 -16.93 -8.40 11.37
C ARG A 94 -17.95 -9.51 11.59
N ALA A 95 -18.57 -9.57 12.76
CA ALA A 95 -19.53 -10.62 13.12
C ALA A 95 -20.88 -10.52 12.39
N GLN A 96 -21.27 -9.33 11.93
CA GLN A 96 -22.52 -9.11 11.19
C GLN A 96 -22.34 -9.22 9.67
N GLU A 97 -21.27 -8.64 9.13
CA GLU A 97 -21.09 -8.44 7.69
C GLU A 97 -20.03 -9.36 7.08
N TYR A 98 -19.10 -9.88 7.88
CA TYR A 98 -17.96 -10.71 7.44
C TYR A 98 -17.97 -12.07 8.14
N TYR A 99 -19.16 -12.55 8.54
CA TYR A 99 -19.34 -13.75 9.35
C TYR A 99 -18.83 -15.04 8.68
N HIS A 100 -18.66 -15.03 7.36
CA HIS A 100 -18.03 -16.12 6.60
C HIS A 100 -16.61 -16.43 7.10
N LEU A 101 -15.85 -15.44 7.58
CA LEU A 101 -14.53 -15.63 8.20
C LEU A 101 -14.64 -16.53 9.44
N SER A 102 -15.65 -16.28 10.28
CA SER A 102 -15.89 -17.04 11.50
C SER A 102 -16.39 -18.46 11.20
N ILE A 103 -17.30 -18.62 10.23
CA ILE A 103 -17.81 -19.94 9.81
C ILE A 103 -16.72 -20.81 9.19
N THR A 104 -15.87 -20.24 8.32
CA THR A 104 -14.74 -20.94 7.70
C THR A 104 -13.52 -21.07 8.62
N ASN A 105 -13.60 -20.48 9.83
CA ASN A 105 -12.51 -20.39 10.78
C ASN A 105 -11.22 -19.82 10.14
N HIS A 106 -11.36 -18.78 9.32
CA HIS A 106 -10.31 -18.26 8.45
C HIS A 106 -9.74 -16.91 8.94
N VAL A 107 -8.42 -16.86 9.09
CA VAL A 107 -7.64 -15.67 9.41
C VAL A 107 -7.17 -15.04 8.10
N TYR A 108 -7.70 -13.86 7.79
CA TYR A 108 -7.28 -13.11 6.62
C TYR A 108 -6.28 -12.02 7.00
N LEU A 109 -5.08 -12.03 6.41
CA LEU A 109 -4.02 -11.06 6.68
C LEU A 109 -3.31 -10.61 5.40
N ASP A 110 -4.06 -10.40 4.33
CA ASP A 110 -3.58 -9.72 3.12
C ASP A 110 -4.45 -8.51 2.71
N TYR A 111 -4.86 -7.68 3.69
CA TYR A 111 -5.64 -6.45 3.47
C TYR A 111 -4.89 -5.37 2.64
N ILE A 112 -3.65 -5.65 2.24
CA ILE A 112 -2.84 -4.83 1.32
C ILE A 112 -2.73 -5.47 -0.06
N GLY A 113 -2.92 -6.77 -0.24
CA GLY A 113 -3.10 -7.44 -1.53
C GLY A 113 -4.52 -7.29 -2.06
N HIS A 114 -5.53 -7.71 -1.28
CA HIS A 114 -6.95 -7.67 -1.67
C HIS A 114 -7.83 -7.09 -0.53
N GLY A 115 -9.04 -6.65 -0.87
CA GLY A 115 -10.04 -6.24 0.12
C GLY A 115 -10.90 -7.41 0.57
N LEU A 116 -11.50 -7.32 1.76
CA LEU A 116 -12.58 -8.22 2.16
C LEU A 116 -13.96 -7.64 1.85
N PHE A 117 -14.88 -8.54 1.50
CA PHE A 117 -16.20 -8.22 0.97
C PHE A 117 -17.24 -8.40 2.08
N SER A 118 -18.26 -7.54 2.16
CA SER A 118 -19.39 -7.82 3.05
C SER A 118 -20.25 -8.94 2.43
N TYR A 119 -20.45 -10.02 3.18
CA TYR A 119 -21.34 -11.12 2.78
C TYR A 119 -22.78 -10.62 2.59
N SER A 120 -23.21 -9.62 3.37
CA SER A 120 -24.49 -8.95 3.20
C SER A 120 -24.64 -8.32 1.80
N GLN A 121 -23.55 -7.87 1.15
CA GLN A 121 -23.62 -7.39 -0.24
C GLN A 121 -23.78 -8.54 -1.22
N LEU A 122 -23.09 -9.66 -1.00
CA LEU A 122 -23.13 -10.83 -1.88
C LEU A 122 -24.50 -11.54 -1.81
N GLU A 123 -25.06 -11.72 -0.62
CA GLU A 123 -26.36 -12.37 -0.41
C GLU A 123 -27.53 -11.51 -0.94
N ASN A 124 -27.47 -10.18 -0.81
CA ASN A 124 -28.45 -9.29 -1.44
C ASN A 124 -28.37 -9.28 -2.97
N GLN A 125 -27.24 -9.67 -3.57
CA GLN A 125 -27.09 -9.83 -5.03
C GLN A 125 -27.55 -11.22 -5.51
N CYS A 126 -27.32 -12.28 -4.74
CA CYS A 126 -27.67 -13.66 -5.08
C CYS A 126 -28.45 -14.40 -3.97
N PRO A 127 -29.68 -13.97 -3.62
CA PRO A 127 -30.47 -14.60 -2.56
C PRO A 127 -30.86 -16.04 -2.92
N GLY A 128 -30.36 -17.00 -2.14
CA GLY A 128 -30.77 -18.41 -2.19
C GLY A 128 -29.79 -19.41 -2.83
N SER A 129 -28.58 -18.99 -3.24
CA SER A 129 -27.54 -19.93 -3.69
C SER A 129 -26.58 -20.29 -2.55
N PRO A 130 -26.41 -21.57 -2.17
CA PRO A 130 -25.40 -21.96 -1.19
C PRO A 130 -24.00 -21.85 -1.83
N VAL A 131 -23.24 -20.83 -1.44
CA VAL A 131 -21.89 -20.56 -1.95
C VAL A 131 -20.90 -21.63 -1.47
N THR A 132 -20.82 -22.74 -2.21
CA THR A 132 -19.71 -23.70 -2.09
C THR A 132 -18.49 -23.16 -2.84
N SER A 133 -17.30 -23.47 -2.33
CA SER A 133 -16.06 -22.71 -2.54
C SER A 133 -15.36 -22.93 -3.89
N SER A 134 -16.11 -22.90 -5.01
CA SER A 134 -15.56 -23.10 -6.36
C SER A 134 -16.39 -22.51 -7.52
N SER A 135 -17.48 -21.79 -7.25
CA SER A 135 -18.49 -21.47 -8.28
C SER A 135 -18.56 -19.97 -8.62
N LEU A 136 -17.62 -19.53 -9.47
CA LEU A 136 -17.61 -18.29 -10.27
C LEU A 136 -18.50 -17.13 -9.76
N GLU A 137 -17.92 -16.29 -8.90
CA GLU A 137 -18.48 -15.02 -8.45
C GLU A 137 -18.78 -14.09 -9.65
N SER A 138 -19.98 -13.49 -9.68
CA SER A 138 -20.39 -12.56 -10.74
C SER A 138 -19.97 -11.13 -10.38
N PRO A 139 -19.22 -10.41 -11.24
CA PRO A 139 -18.65 -9.11 -10.89
C PRO A 139 -19.71 -8.01 -10.70
N PHE A 140 -19.60 -7.18 -9.66
CA PHE A 140 -20.55 -6.07 -9.41
C PHE A 140 -20.67 -5.09 -10.61
N PHE A 141 -19.58 -4.91 -11.35
CA PHE A 141 -19.50 -4.04 -12.54
C PHE A 141 -18.56 -4.66 -13.59
N ASP A 142 -18.80 -4.37 -14.86
CA ASP A 142 -17.91 -4.71 -15.97
C ASP A 142 -16.93 -3.57 -16.31
N VAL A 143 -15.79 -3.91 -16.93
CA VAL A 143 -14.65 -3.01 -17.18
C VAL A 143 -14.40 -2.88 -18.69
N SER A 144 -14.96 -1.82 -19.27
CA SER A 144 -14.86 -1.53 -20.70
C SER A 144 -13.61 -0.72 -21.03
N TYR A 145 -12.74 -1.22 -21.91
CA TYR A 145 -11.47 -0.56 -22.24
C TYR A 145 -11.65 0.62 -23.22
N LYS A 146 -11.04 1.76 -22.89
CA LYS A 146 -11.02 2.98 -23.73
C LYS A 146 -9.67 3.11 -24.46
N SER A 147 -9.70 3.05 -25.78
CA SER A 147 -8.54 3.33 -26.64
C SER A 147 -8.37 4.85 -26.86
N VAL A 148 -7.87 5.54 -25.84
CA VAL A 148 -7.73 7.01 -25.80
C VAL A 148 -6.37 7.37 -25.19
N SER A 149 -5.74 8.47 -25.63
CA SER A 149 -4.52 8.98 -24.97
C SER A 149 -4.84 9.64 -23.63
N LEU A 150 -3.94 9.54 -22.66
CA LEU A 150 -4.10 10.19 -21.35
C LEU A 150 -4.44 11.69 -21.48
N LYS A 151 -3.71 12.42 -22.33
CA LYS A 151 -3.93 13.85 -22.53
C LYS A 151 -5.24 14.16 -23.25
N SER A 152 -5.67 13.33 -24.21
CA SER A 152 -6.97 13.47 -24.87
C SER A 152 -8.12 13.33 -23.87
N GLN A 153 -8.07 12.30 -23.00
CA GLN A 153 -9.07 12.07 -21.96
C GLN A 153 -9.11 13.20 -20.89
N LEU A 154 -7.97 13.84 -20.62
CA LEU A 154 -7.87 14.98 -19.69
C LEU A 154 -8.39 16.32 -20.25
N LEU A 155 -8.45 16.47 -21.57
CA LEU A 155 -8.88 17.70 -22.25
C LEU A 155 -10.32 17.63 -22.78
N TYR A 156 -10.70 16.49 -23.35
CA TYR A 156 -11.99 16.27 -24.01
C TYR A 156 -12.78 15.23 -23.22
N CYS A 157 -13.10 15.54 -21.96
CA CYS A 157 -13.80 14.64 -21.05
C CYS A 157 -15.12 14.17 -21.69
N GLY A 158 -15.11 12.97 -22.25
CA GLY A 158 -16.27 12.38 -22.93
C GLY A 158 -17.40 12.06 -21.95
N GLU A 159 -18.56 11.70 -22.49
CA GLU A 159 -19.74 11.37 -21.72
C GLU A 159 -19.45 10.26 -20.68
N GLU A 160 -19.77 10.57 -19.44
CA GLU A 160 -19.59 9.73 -18.26
C GLU A 160 -20.96 9.21 -17.83
N SER A 161 -21.11 7.91 -17.61
CA SER A 161 -22.40 7.35 -17.14
C SER A 161 -22.72 7.85 -15.74
N GLU A 162 -24.00 7.96 -15.38
CA GLU A 162 -24.39 8.39 -14.02
C GLU A 162 -23.77 7.50 -12.93
N PHE A 163 -23.67 6.19 -13.20
CA PHE A 163 -22.96 5.22 -12.38
C PHE A 163 -21.47 5.59 -12.19
N GLN A 164 -20.75 5.82 -13.29
CA GLN A 164 -19.34 6.18 -13.27
C GLN A 164 -19.10 7.54 -12.58
N SER A 165 -20.00 8.50 -12.78
CA SER A 165 -19.96 9.82 -12.15
C SER A 165 -20.22 9.77 -10.63
N SER A 166 -21.17 8.92 -10.21
CA SER A 166 -21.46 8.66 -8.79
C SER A 166 -20.26 7.99 -8.10
N MET A 167 -19.70 6.96 -8.72
CA MET A 167 -18.49 6.26 -8.27
C MET A 167 -17.32 7.24 -8.12
N ARG A 168 -17.07 8.06 -9.15
CA ARG A 168 -16.02 9.09 -9.13
C ARG A 168 -16.19 10.07 -7.97
N LYS A 169 -17.41 10.57 -7.73
CA LYS A 169 -17.71 11.47 -6.61
C LYS A 169 -17.46 10.82 -5.25
N ARG A 170 -17.92 9.57 -5.03
CA ARG A 170 -17.68 8.83 -3.77
C ARG A 170 -16.18 8.64 -3.51
N ILE A 171 -15.40 8.26 -4.54
CA ILE A 171 -13.95 8.09 -4.44
C ILE A 171 -13.24 9.43 -4.19
N MET A 172 -13.58 10.50 -4.92
CA MET A 172 -12.94 11.81 -4.76
C MET A 172 -13.20 12.42 -3.38
N ALA A 173 -14.42 12.26 -2.84
CA ALA A 173 -14.74 12.63 -1.46
C ALA A 173 -13.92 11.82 -0.44
N PHE A 174 -13.85 10.50 -0.58
CA PHE A 174 -13.09 9.61 0.30
C PHE A 174 -11.57 9.87 0.28
N MET A 175 -11.02 10.27 -0.87
CA MET A 175 -9.61 10.66 -0.97
C MET A 175 -9.34 12.09 -0.50
N ASN A 176 -10.37 12.84 -0.09
CA ASN A 176 -10.33 14.26 0.24
C ASN A 176 -9.73 15.12 -0.90
N ILE A 177 -10.25 14.94 -2.13
CA ILE A 177 -9.77 15.59 -3.36
C ILE A 177 -10.89 16.38 -4.05
N SER A 178 -10.61 17.66 -4.29
CA SER A 178 -11.51 18.56 -5.00
C SER A 178 -11.58 18.28 -6.51
N GLU A 179 -12.80 18.18 -7.04
CA GLU A 179 -13.08 18.22 -8.49
C GLU A 179 -12.64 19.53 -9.15
N ALA A 180 -12.37 20.60 -8.39
CA ALA A 180 -11.82 21.84 -8.95
C ALA A 180 -10.36 21.67 -9.39
N ASP A 181 -9.55 20.96 -8.60
CA ASP A 181 -8.09 20.95 -8.70
C ASP A 181 -7.52 19.75 -9.47
N TYR A 182 -8.22 18.61 -9.47
CA TYR A 182 -7.79 17.36 -10.10
C TYR A 182 -8.79 16.87 -11.14
N ASN A 183 -8.26 16.33 -12.24
CA ASN A 183 -8.98 15.43 -13.13
C ASN A 183 -8.83 13.99 -12.60
N PHE A 184 -9.83 13.16 -12.83
CA PHE A 184 -9.90 11.77 -12.37
C PHE A 184 -10.02 10.81 -13.55
N ILE A 185 -9.30 9.68 -13.51
CA ILE A 185 -9.32 8.66 -14.56
C ILE A 185 -9.36 7.26 -13.94
N PHE A 186 -10.31 6.44 -14.39
CA PHE A 186 -10.33 5.01 -14.11
C PHE A 186 -9.33 4.29 -15.03
N THR A 187 -8.55 3.38 -14.46
CA THR A 187 -7.50 2.61 -15.15
C THR A 187 -7.60 1.13 -14.77
N ALA A 188 -7.22 0.24 -15.69
CA ALA A 188 -7.44 -1.20 -15.53
C ALA A 188 -6.80 -1.79 -14.26
N ASN A 189 -5.60 -1.33 -13.89
CA ASN A 189 -4.88 -1.74 -12.69
C ASN A 189 -3.75 -0.73 -12.36
N GLN A 190 -3.00 -0.95 -11.27
CA GLN A 190 -1.91 -0.05 -10.87
C GLN A 190 -0.82 0.06 -11.95
N SER A 191 -0.44 -1.05 -12.61
CA SER A 191 0.54 -1.05 -13.70
C SER A 191 0.09 -0.21 -14.89
N ALA A 192 -1.20 -0.21 -15.22
CA ALA A 192 -1.79 0.66 -16.25
C ALA A 192 -1.70 2.15 -15.87
N ALA A 193 -2.04 2.53 -14.63
CA ALA A 193 -1.91 3.91 -14.15
C ALA A 193 -0.45 4.42 -14.23
N PHE A 194 0.50 3.60 -13.78
CA PHE A 194 1.93 3.90 -13.83
C PHE A 194 2.47 3.98 -15.27
N LYS A 195 2.07 3.05 -16.14
CA LYS A 195 2.36 3.07 -17.58
C LYS A 195 1.86 4.35 -18.26
N LEU A 196 0.60 4.75 -18.00
CA LEU A 196 -0.03 5.95 -18.58
C LEU A 196 0.78 7.22 -18.27
N VAL A 197 1.20 7.41 -17.01
CA VAL A 197 2.07 8.53 -16.64
C VAL A 197 3.44 8.39 -17.30
N ALA A 198 4.04 7.20 -17.31
CA ALA A 198 5.37 6.97 -17.89
C ALA A 198 5.42 7.24 -19.41
N GLU A 199 4.34 6.96 -20.14
CA GLU A 199 4.24 7.14 -21.59
C GLU A 199 3.96 8.60 -22.00
N SER A 200 3.23 9.36 -21.17
CA SER A 200 2.86 10.77 -21.45
C SER A 200 3.81 11.82 -20.84
N TYR A 201 4.63 11.46 -19.85
CA TYR A 201 5.53 12.40 -19.17
C TYR A 201 6.76 12.78 -20.05
N PRO A 202 7.20 14.05 -20.09
CA PRO A 202 8.18 14.56 -21.08
C PRO A 202 9.64 14.23 -20.73
N PHE A 203 9.98 12.95 -20.60
CA PHE A 203 11.31 12.47 -20.21
C PHE A 203 12.45 12.91 -21.14
N GLN A 204 12.21 13.30 -22.40
CA GLN A 204 13.29 13.78 -23.28
C GLN A 204 14.00 15.03 -22.71
N TYR A 205 13.24 15.87 -22.00
CA TYR A 205 13.71 17.08 -21.33
C TYR A 205 13.88 16.85 -19.82
N SER A 206 12.84 16.34 -19.16
CA SER A 206 12.81 16.02 -17.72
C SER A 206 13.37 14.62 -17.47
N ARG A 207 14.63 14.39 -17.87
CA ARG A 207 15.29 13.06 -18.01
C ARG A 207 15.44 12.24 -16.74
N ASN A 208 15.00 12.69 -15.58
CA ASN A 208 15.24 11.96 -14.33
C ASN A 208 13.95 11.32 -13.80
N LEU A 209 14.02 10.05 -13.43
CA LEU A 209 13.02 9.37 -12.63
C LEU A 209 13.68 8.93 -11.32
N VAL A 210 12.99 9.14 -10.19
CA VAL A 210 13.40 8.62 -8.88
C VAL A 210 12.22 7.90 -8.26
N THR A 211 12.43 6.67 -7.79
CA THR A 211 11.41 5.82 -7.17
C THR A 211 11.84 5.44 -5.75
N VAL A 212 10.90 5.37 -4.80
CA VAL A 212 11.19 5.11 -3.38
C VAL A 212 10.44 3.87 -2.88
N TYR A 213 10.85 2.67 -3.34
CA TYR A 213 10.25 1.39 -2.96
C TYR A 213 11.33 0.44 -2.41
N ASP A 214 11.07 -0.09 -1.23
CA ASP A 214 11.84 -1.12 -0.49
C ASP A 214 11.53 -2.55 -0.94
N HIS A 215 10.55 -2.70 -1.83
CA HIS A 215 10.03 -3.98 -2.30
C HIS A 215 9.83 -3.96 -3.82
N GLN A 216 9.82 -5.15 -4.43
CA GLN A 216 9.51 -5.33 -5.83
C GLN A 216 8.05 -4.98 -6.11
N SER A 217 7.79 -4.22 -7.17
CA SER A 217 6.46 -3.81 -7.58
C SER A 217 6.39 -3.72 -9.11
N GLU A 218 5.59 -4.61 -9.72
CA GLU A 218 5.41 -4.71 -11.17
C GLU A 218 5.05 -3.35 -11.80
N ALA A 219 4.12 -2.60 -11.19
CA ALA A 219 3.71 -1.28 -11.68
C ALA A 219 4.87 -0.28 -11.74
N VAL A 220 5.80 -0.37 -10.78
CA VAL A 220 7.00 0.48 -10.71
C VAL A 220 8.05 0.03 -11.73
N GLU A 221 8.21 -1.29 -11.92
CA GLU A 221 9.09 -1.86 -12.95
C GLU A 221 8.62 -1.46 -14.36
N VAL A 222 7.31 -1.58 -14.65
CA VAL A 222 6.69 -1.14 -15.90
C VAL A 222 6.88 0.36 -16.13
N MET A 223 6.71 1.21 -15.09
CA MET A 223 7.04 2.63 -15.20
C MET A 223 8.53 2.85 -15.50
N ILE A 224 9.44 2.17 -14.81
CA ILE A 224 10.89 2.31 -15.00
C ILE A 224 11.28 1.91 -16.43
N GLU A 225 10.74 0.82 -16.95
CA GLU A 225 10.98 0.33 -18.32
C GLU A 225 10.45 1.31 -19.36
N ARG A 226 9.17 1.70 -19.28
CA ARG A 226 8.54 2.68 -20.20
C ARG A 226 9.23 4.05 -20.15
N SER A 227 9.66 4.50 -18.96
CA SER A 227 10.40 5.75 -18.80
C SER A 227 11.81 5.66 -19.42
N LYS A 228 12.54 4.55 -19.23
CA LYS A 228 13.84 4.31 -19.90
C LYS A 228 13.67 4.36 -21.42
N ASN A 229 12.64 3.72 -21.97
CA ASN A 229 12.33 3.72 -23.40
C ASN A 229 11.97 5.14 -23.93
N ARG A 230 11.49 6.05 -23.06
CA ARG A 230 11.30 7.49 -23.36
C ARG A 230 12.54 8.36 -23.09
N GLY A 231 13.68 7.77 -22.74
CA GLY A 231 14.97 8.44 -22.52
C GLY A 231 15.29 8.83 -21.06
N ALA A 232 14.62 8.23 -20.07
CA ALA A 232 14.82 8.55 -18.66
C ALA A 232 16.00 7.80 -18.01
N ASN A 233 16.76 8.54 -17.20
CA ASN A 233 17.67 8.03 -16.18
C ASN A 233 16.89 7.76 -14.88
N ALA A 234 16.40 6.52 -14.76
CA ALA A 234 15.68 6.01 -13.60
C ALA A 234 16.63 5.53 -12.49
N ILE A 235 16.38 5.94 -11.25
CA ILE A 235 17.17 5.57 -10.07
C ILE A 235 16.24 5.26 -8.89
N SER A 236 16.31 4.06 -8.33
CA SER A 236 15.66 3.74 -7.06
C SER A 236 16.40 4.36 -5.87
N ALA A 237 15.67 4.64 -4.79
CA ALA A 237 16.23 4.85 -3.46
C ALA A 237 16.94 3.57 -2.94
N SER A 238 17.64 3.70 -1.83
CA SER A 238 18.25 2.56 -1.12
C SER A 238 17.81 2.57 0.33
N PHE A 239 17.73 1.39 0.95
CA PHE A 239 17.10 1.21 2.26
C PHE A 239 18.05 0.52 3.24
N SER A 240 18.16 1.02 4.47
CA SER A 240 19.07 0.50 5.50
C SER A 240 18.69 -0.91 5.90
N TRP A 241 19.61 -1.87 5.84
CA TRP A 241 19.41 -3.15 6.53
C TRP A 241 19.48 -2.97 8.08
N PRO A 242 18.74 -3.74 8.89
CA PRO A 242 17.56 -4.56 8.54
C PRO A 242 16.24 -3.76 8.62
N ASN A 243 16.26 -2.53 9.17
CA ASN A 243 15.06 -1.74 9.49
C ASN A 243 14.35 -1.12 8.27
N LEU A 244 14.95 -1.22 7.08
CA LEU A 244 14.49 -0.71 5.79
C LEU A 244 14.06 0.76 5.78
N GLU A 245 14.75 1.57 6.60
CA GLU A 245 14.68 3.02 6.57
C GLU A 245 15.29 3.59 5.28
N ILE A 246 14.75 4.71 4.79
CA ILE A 246 15.33 5.41 3.64
C ILE A 246 16.75 5.89 3.97
N GLN A 247 17.71 5.57 3.10
CA GLN A 247 19.07 6.10 3.16
C GLN A 247 19.11 7.61 2.85
N THR A 248 18.74 8.41 3.85
CA THR A 248 18.51 9.87 3.80
C THR A 248 19.58 10.61 3.01
N ASP A 249 20.84 10.30 3.31
CA ASP A 249 21.98 10.99 2.73
C ASP A 249 22.14 10.70 1.22
N LYS A 250 21.86 9.45 0.81
CA LYS A 250 21.85 9.04 -0.60
C LYS A 250 20.67 9.68 -1.33
N LEU A 251 19.46 9.64 -0.77
CA LEU A 251 18.25 10.19 -1.41
C LEU A 251 18.33 11.72 -1.54
N ARG A 252 18.74 12.44 -0.49
CA ARG A 252 18.96 13.90 -0.52
C ARG A 252 19.96 14.29 -1.61
N LYS A 253 21.08 13.54 -1.74
CA LYS A 253 22.07 13.75 -2.81
C LYS A 253 21.52 13.46 -4.21
N ARG A 254 20.48 12.63 -4.38
CA ARG A 254 19.78 12.43 -5.68
C ARG A 254 18.78 13.55 -5.99
N ILE A 255 18.02 14.02 -5.01
CA ILE A 255 16.98 15.05 -5.18
C ILE A 255 17.62 16.41 -5.48
N SER A 256 18.61 16.84 -4.69
CA SER A 256 19.11 18.23 -4.73
C SER A 256 20.20 18.53 -5.77
N LYS A 257 20.81 17.53 -6.41
CA LYS A 257 21.99 17.74 -7.29
C LYS A 257 21.69 17.80 -8.81
N ARG A 258 20.42 17.77 -9.23
CA ARG A 258 20.05 17.56 -10.65
C ARG A 258 19.63 18.85 -11.37
N LYS A 259 20.55 19.43 -12.18
CA LYS A 259 20.30 20.56 -13.11
C LYS A 259 19.18 20.33 -14.16
N LYS A 260 18.66 19.12 -14.28
CA LYS A 260 17.49 18.78 -15.12
C LYS A 260 16.43 18.14 -14.24
N LYS A 261 15.22 18.67 -14.29
CA LYS A 261 14.08 18.23 -13.47
C LYS A 261 13.63 16.81 -13.84
N GLY A 262 12.72 16.24 -13.07
CA GLY A 262 12.32 14.84 -13.18
C GLY A 262 11.00 14.53 -12.48
N LEU A 263 10.58 13.28 -12.58
CA LEU A 263 9.45 12.72 -11.83
C LEU A 263 10.00 12.06 -10.55
N PHE A 264 9.43 12.43 -9.40
CA PHE A 264 9.72 11.83 -8.11
C PHE A 264 8.50 11.01 -7.67
N VAL A 265 8.68 9.70 -7.57
CA VAL A 265 7.63 8.71 -7.29
C VAL A 265 7.79 8.22 -5.86
N PHE A 266 6.77 8.47 -5.04
CA PHE A 266 6.85 8.29 -3.59
C PHE A 266 5.60 7.59 -3.05
N PRO A 267 5.70 6.35 -2.54
CA PRO A 267 4.70 5.80 -1.65
C PRO A 267 4.86 6.42 -0.24
N LEU A 268 3.78 6.46 0.53
CA LEU A 268 3.81 6.96 1.92
C LEU A 268 4.12 5.90 2.97
N GLN A 269 3.92 4.63 2.63
CA GLN A 269 4.37 3.49 3.42
C GLN A 269 4.69 2.32 2.51
N SER A 270 5.58 1.44 2.96
CA SER A 270 5.78 0.14 2.34
C SER A 270 4.52 -0.71 2.47
N ARG A 271 4.15 -1.38 1.37
CA ARG A 271 3.06 -2.36 1.34
C ARG A 271 3.47 -3.72 1.95
N VAL A 272 4.77 -3.94 2.13
CA VAL A 272 5.36 -5.24 2.59
C VAL A 272 5.90 -5.13 4.01
N THR A 273 6.72 -4.11 4.32
CA THR A 273 7.46 -4.03 5.59
C THR A 273 6.76 -3.23 6.69
N GLY A 274 5.76 -2.42 6.31
CA GLY A 274 5.10 -1.47 7.21
C GLY A 274 5.92 -0.20 7.50
N SER A 275 7.09 -0.03 6.87
CA SER A 275 7.89 1.21 6.96
C SER A 275 7.07 2.42 6.49
N ARG A 276 6.82 3.41 7.35
CA ARG A 276 6.20 4.70 6.94
C ARG A 276 7.29 5.69 6.53
N TYR A 277 7.03 6.46 5.47
CA TYR A 277 8.01 7.38 4.88
C TYR A 277 7.58 8.83 5.06
N SER A 278 8.47 9.68 5.59
CA SER A 278 8.14 11.07 5.90
C SER A 278 7.76 11.88 4.66
N TYR A 279 6.62 12.57 4.73
CA TYR A 279 6.13 13.49 3.70
C TYR A 279 7.09 14.65 3.41
N THR A 280 8.04 14.94 4.30
CA THR A 280 9.09 15.96 4.09
C THR A 280 9.91 15.69 2.82
N TRP A 281 10.02 14.43 2.38
CA TRP A 281 10.65 14.08 1.09
C TRP A 281 9.91 14.67 -0.11
N MET A 282 8.57 14.74 -0.07
CA MET A 282 7.77 15.34 -1.14
C MET A 282 7.90 16.87 -1.17
N SER A 283 7.95 17.53 0.00
CA SER A 283 8.22 18.97 0.07
C SER A 283 9.61 19.31 -0.46
N LEU A 284 10.65 18.62 0.02
CA LEU A 284 12.02 18.77 -0.46
C LEU A 284 12.12 18.53 -1.98
N ALA A 285 11.43 17.52 -2.51
CA ALA A 285 11.40 17.26 -3.95
C ALA A 285 10.76 18.42 -4.74
N ARG A 286 9.63 18.99 -4.28
CA ARG A 286 8.98 20.14 -4.94
C ARG A 286 9.80 21.42 -4.85
N GLU A 287 10.44 21.68 -3.70
CA GLU A 287 11.37 22.80 -3.50
C GLU A 287 12.55 22.72 -4.47
N ASN A 288 13.06 21.50 -4.72
CA ASN A 288 14.09 21.23 -5.73
C ASN A 288 13.50 21.11 -7.15
N GLY A 289 12.22 21.43 -7.35
CA GLY A 289 11.56 21.57 -8.64
C GLY A 289 11.22 20.26 -9.35
N TRP A 290 11.08 19.15 -8.64
CA TRP A 290 10.57 17.88 -9.18
C TRP A 290 9.04 17.91 -9.31
N HIS A 291 8.51 17.20 -10.30
CA HIS A 291 7.09 16.84 -10.31
C HIS A 291 6.88 15.61 -9.44
N LEU A 292 5.75 15.53 -8.74
CA LEU A 292 5.46 14.49 -7.76
C LEU A 292 4.41 13.50 -8.29
N LEU A 293 4.71 12.21 -8.27
CA LEU A 293 3.71 11.15 -8.26
C LEU A 293 3.65 10.53 -6.88
N LEU A 294 2.49 10.63 -6.24
CA LEU A 294 2.21 9.98 -4.97
C LEU A 294 1.53 8.62 -5.22
N ASP A 295 2.02 7.58 -4.55
CA ASP A 295 1.35 6.28 -4.50
C ASP A 295 0.64 6.10 -3.15
N ALA A 296 -0.68 6.24 -3.18
CA ALA A 296 -1.56 6.03 -2.04
C ALA A 296 -2.05 4.57 -1.93
N SER A 297 -1.75 3.70 -2.90
CA SER A 297 -2.27 2.33 -2.96
C SER A 297 -1.90 1.48 -1.73
N ALA A 298 -0.80 1.80 -1.05
CA ALA A 298 -0.39 1.13 0.18
C ALA A 298 -1.17 1.57 1.45
N LEU A 299 -1.83 2.72 1.45
CA LEU A 299 -2.46 3.34 2.63
C LEU A 299 -3.63 2.51 3.21
N GLY A 300 -3.91 2.73 4.50
CA GLY A 300 -5.15 2.26 5.13
C GLY A 300 -6.33 3.16 4.76
N ALA A 301 -7.57 2.65 4.80
CA ALA A 301 -8.75 3.31 4.25
C ALA A 301 -8.85 4.81 4.58
N LYS A 302 -8.81 5.18 5.88
CA LYS A 302 -8.99 6.57 6.33
C LYS A 302 -7.68 7.38 6.45
N ASP A 303 -6.52 6.84 6.05
CA ASP A 303 -5.24 7.58 6.16
C ASP A 303 -5.25 8.92 5.40
N MET A 304 -6.01 8.99 4.31
CA MET A 304 -6.17 10.17 3.44
C MET A 304 -6.72 11.39 4.17
N ASP A 305 -7.64 11.21 5.13
CA ASP A 305 -8.26 12.29 5.89
C ASP A 305 -7.20 13.14 6.63
N THR A 306 -6.17 12.47 7.18
CA THR A 306 -5.03 13.12 7.85
C THR A 306 -3.91 13.59 6.92
N LEU A 307 -3.97 13.26 5.62
CA LEU A 307 -2.78 13.35 4.79
C LEU A 307 -2.40 14.80 4.41
N GLY A 308 -3.34 15.75 4.47
CA GLY A 308 -3.03 17.16 4.23
C GLY A 308 -2.57 17.44 2.80
N LEU A 309 -3.26 16.88 1.80
CA LEU A 309 -2.90 16.97 0.38
C LEU A 309 -2.62 18.41 -0.11
N SER A 310 -3.24 19.43 0.49
CA SER A 310 -2.98 20.85 0.20
C SER A 310 -1.51 21.25 0.42
N LEU A 311 -0.82 20.67 1.41
CA LEU A 311 0.57 21.01 1.77
C LEU A 311 1.59 20.60 0.71
N PHE A 312 1.31 19.55 -0.06
CA PHE A 312 2.24 19.05 -1.08
C PHE A 312 1.65 18.93 -2.51
N SER A 313 0.33 19.01 -2.66
CA SER A 313 -0.47 19.09 -3.89
C SER A 313 0.18 18.39 -5.10
N PRO A 314 0.30 17.06 -5.07
CA PRO A 314 1.12 16.30 -6.01
C PRO A 314 0.58 16.42 -7.44
N ASP A 315 1.46 16.40 -8.44
CA ASP A 315 1.06 16.51 -9.86
C ASP A 315 0.22 15.31 -10.31
N PHE A 316 0.56 14.13 -9.78
CA PHE A 316 -0.10 12.86 -10.04
C PHE A 316 -0.34 12.12 -8.72
N LEU A 317 -1.48 11.44 -8.63
CA LEU A 317 -1.78 10.52 -7.53
C LEU A 317 -2.26 9.21 -8.13
N VAL A 318 -1.74 8.09 -7.66
CA VAL A 318 -2.25 6.75 -7.96
C VAL A 318 -2.81 6.14 -6.68
N CYS A 319 -4.04 5.67 -6.73
CA CYS A 319 -4.67 4.92 -5.63
C CYS A 319 -5.52 3.80 -6.21
N SER A 320 -5.42 2.61 -5.64
CA SER A 320 -6.11 1.41 -6.13
C SER A 320 -7.14 0.92 -5.13
N PHE A 321 -8.34 0.58 -5.62
CA PHE A 321 -9.54 0.42 -4.78
C PHE A 321 -10.02 -1.03 -4.63
N TYR A 322 -9.14 -2.00 -4.91
CA TYR A 322 -9.35 -3.42 -4.57
C TYR A 322 -9.67 -3.64 -3.09
N LYS A 323 -9.16 -2.78 -2.19
CA LYS A 323 -9.44 -2.80 -0.74
C LYS A 323 -10.89 -2.47 -0.36
N VAL A 324 -11.60 -1.87 -1.31
CA VAL A 324 -12.76 -1.01 -1.06
C VAL A 324 -14.01 -1.53 -1.75
N PHE A 325 -13.92 -1.94 -3.03
CA PHE A 325 -15.10 -2.40 -3.77
C PHE A 325 -15.39 -3.90 -3.65
N GLY A 326 -14.40 -4.71 -3.28
CA GLY A 326 -14.62 -6.08 -2.83
C GLY A 326 -15.38 -6.97 -3.81
N GLU A 327 -14.91 -7.07 -5.06
CA GLU A 327 -15.18 -8.20 -5.95
C GLU A 327 -14.16 -8.21 -7.11
N ASN A 328 -14.09 -9.32 -7.86
CA ASN A 328 -13.61 -9.31 -9.25
C ASN A 328 -14.54 -8.38 -10.09
N PRO A 329 -14.08 -7.71 -11.17
CA PRO A 329 -13.00 -8.13 -12.06
C PRO A 329 -11.73 -7.29 -11.89
N SER A 330 -10.62 -7.96 -11.55
CA SER A 330 -9.24 -7.45 -11.57
C SER A 330 -9.09 -5.99 -11.11
N GLY A 331 -9.48 -5.74 -9.86
CA GLY A 331 -9.70 -4.43 -9.23
C GLY A 331 -9.04 -3.20 -9.85
N PHE A 332 -9.87 -2.30 -10.37
CA PHE A 332 -9.44 -1.07 -11.04
C PHE A 332 -8.62 -0.14 -10.12
N CYS A 333 -7.77 0.65 -10.76
CA CYS A 333 -6.97 1.69 -10.13
C CYS A 333 -7.41 3.07 -10.62
N CYS A 334 -7.25 4.10 -9.80
CA CYS A 334 -7.55 5.48 -10.15
C CYS A 334 -6.26 6.29 -10.29
N LEU A 335 -6.18 7.06 -11.37
CA LEU A 335 -5.16 8.06 -11.63
C LEU A 335 -5.80 9.45 -11.51
N PHE A 336 -5.32 10.26 -10.57
CA PHE A 336 -5.70 11.66 -10.45
C PHE A 336 -4.57 12.51 -11.03
N VAL A 337 -4.91 13.47 -11.88
CA VAL A 337 -3.95 14.37 -12.53
C VAL A 337 -4.32 15.81 -12.17
N LYS A 338 -3.41 16.53 -11.54
CA LYS A 338 -3.60 17.92 -11.15
C LYS A 338 -3.82 18.78 -12.39
N LYS A 339 -4.87 19.60 -12.44
CA LYS A 339 -5.27 20.31 -13.67
C LYS A 339 -4.19 21.25 -14.21
N SER A 340 -3.42 21.90 -13.33
CA SER A 340 -2.24 22.70 -13.71
C SER A 340 -1.20 21.89 -14.48
N SER A 341 -1.02 20.63 -14.09
CA SER A 341 0.08 19.75 -14.51
C SER A 341 -0.28 18.94 -15.76
N THR A 342 -1.54 18.99 -16.22
CA THR A 342 -1.96 18.49 -17.54
C THR A 342 -1.14 19.10 -18.68
N SER A 343 -0.73 20.37 -18.55
CA SER A 343 0.10 21.11 -19.50
C SER A 343 1.52 20.56 -19.66
N VAL A 344 2.01 19.77 -18.69
CA VAL A 344 3.33 19.11 -18.71
C VAL A 344 3.29 17.84 -19.55
N LEU A 345 2.11 17.20 -19.66
CA LEU A 345 1.94 15.96 -20.41
C LEU A 345 2.03 16.19 -21.92
N LYS A 346 2.69 15.26 -22.60
CA LYS A 346 2.69 15.15 -24.06
C LYS A 346 1.61 14.17 -24.49
N ASP A 347 1.14 14.35 -25.71
CA ASP A 347 0.25 13.38 -26.37
C ASP A 347 1.05 12.10 -26.58
N SER A 348 0.56 10.99 -26.03
CA SER A 348 1.09 9.66 -26.26
C SER A 348 0.38 9.01 -27.45
N THR A 349 1.01 7.98 -28.01
CA THR A 349 0.30 6.95 -28.77
C THR A 349 -0.89 6.41 -27.96
N THR A 350 -1.90 5.88 -28.66
CA THR A 350 -3.16 5.42 -28.07
C THR A 350 -2.91 4.39 -26.97
N SER A 351 -3.23 4.76 -25.73
CA SER A 351 -2.69 4.10 -24.55
C SER A 351 -3.70 3.14 -23.93
N VAL A 352 -3.61 1.86 -24.28
CA VAL A 352 -4.38 0.78 -23.64
C VAL A 352 -4.06 0.75 -22.14
N GLY A 353 -5.08 1.02 -21.32
CA GLY A 353 -4.98 1.13 -19.86
C GLY A 353 -6.06 1.98 -19.20
N ILE A 354 -6.68 2.93 -19.93
CA ILE A 354 -7.87 3.68 -19.48
C ILE A 354 -9.12 2.79 -19.62
N VAL A 355 -10.02 2.85 -18.65
CA VAL A 355 -11.27 2.04 -18.65
C VAL A 355 -12.50 2.88 -18.27
N ASN A 356 -13.67 2.34 -18.58
CA ASN A 356 -14.97 2.73 -18.06
C ASN A 356 -15.50 1.61 -17.15
N LEU A 357 -16.23 1.99 -16.11
CA LEU A 357 -17.01 1.04 -15.31
C LEU A 357 -18.46 1.04 -15.82
N VAL A 358 -19.00 -0.15 -16.06
CA VAL A 358 -20.36 -0.37 -16.58
C VAL A 358 -21.14 -1.19 -15.56
N PRO A 359 -22.33 -0.76 -15.10
CA PRO A 359 -23.13 -1.58 -14.19
C PRO A 359 -23.61 -2.85 -14.91
N LEU A 360 -23.66 -4.00 -14.22
CA LEU A 360 -24.24 -5.20 -14.83
C LEU A 360 -25.73 -5.01 -15.12
N SER A 361 -26.08 -5.01 -16.40
CA SER A 361 -27.46 -5.13 -16.85
C SER A 361 -27.89 -6.59 -16.78
N TRP A 362 -28.61 -6.98 -15.72
CA TRP A 362 -29.24 -8.30 -15.66
C TRP A 362 -30.16 -8.51 -16.88
N PRO A 363 -30.11 -9.66 -17.57
CA PRO A 363 -30.98 -9.93 -18.72
C PRO A 363 -32.45 -9.95 -18.24
N ALA A 364 -33.22 -8.95 -18.66
CA ALA A 364 -34.63 -8.85 -18.33
C ALA A 364 -35.35 -10.17 -18.68
N ARG A 365 -36.16 -10.68 -17.74
CA ARG A 365 -36.78 -12.01 -17.81
C ARG A 365 -37.39 -12.25 -19.18
N ILE A 366 -36.88 -13.24 -19.91
CA ILE A 366 -37.43 -13.68 -21.20
C ILE A 366 -38.91 -14.02 -20.97
N PRO A 367 -39.87 -13.37 -21.65
CA PRO A 367 -41.27 -13.71 -21.52
C PRO A 367 -41.51 -15.12 -22.05
N GLU A 368 -41.94 -16.05 -21.20
CA GLU A 368 -42.22 -17.43 -21.60
C GLU A 368 -43.43 -17.48 -22.55
N LYS A 369 -43.16 -17.56 -23.86
CA LYS A 369 -43.93 -18.35 -24.84
C LYS A 369 -43.21 -18.45 -26.19
N PRO A 370 -42.92 -19.66 -26.69
CA PRO A 370 -42.45 -19.83 -28.06
C PRO A 370 -43.62 -19.67 -29.05
N ALA A 371 -43.48 -18.75 -30.01
CA ALA A 371 -44.31 -18.73 -31.21
C ALA A 371 -43.58 -19.50 -32.32
N ILE A 372 -44.21 -20.54 -32.88
CA ILE A 372 -43.60 -21.40 -33.90
C ILE A 372 -43.62 -20.68 -35.25
N VAL A 373 -42.43 -20.35 -35.77
CA VAL A 373 -42.18 -20.08 -37.19
C VAL A 373 -40.90 -20.81 -37.59
N SER A 374 -40.87 -21.37 -38.81
CA SER A 374 -39.91 -22.38 -39.23
C SER A 374 -38.79 -21.83 -40.15
N SER A 375 -37.66 -22.57 -40.17
CA SER A 375 -36.56 -22.48 -41.16
C SER A 375 -35.68 -21.20 -41.08
N ILE A 376 -34.42 -21.17 -41.52
CA ILE A 376 -33.63 -22.10 -42.36
C ILE A 376 -32.26 -22.39 -41.72
N GLU A 377 -31.77 -23.63 -41.78
CA GLU A 377 -30.35 -23.94 -41.48
C GLU A 377 -29.42 -23.37 -42.56
N THR A 378 -28.42 -22.57 -42.19
CA THR A 378 -27.17 -22.45 -42.98
C THR A 378 -25.95 -22.51 -42.07
N LYS A 379 -25.18 -23.59 -42.19
CA LYS A 379 -24.00 -23.85 -41.37
C LYS A 379 -22.83 -22.97 -41.80
N LYS A 380 -22.26 -22.20 -40.87
CA LYS A 380 -20.86 -21.77 -40.92
C LYS A 380 -20.20 -22.05 -39.57
N LYS A 381 -19.06 -22.74 -39.61
CA LYS A 381 -18.15 -22.83 -38.47
C LYS A 381 -17.57 -21.45 -38.17
N VAL A 382 -17.39 -21.18 -36.88
CA VAL A 382 -16.33 -20.33 -36.35
C VAL A 382 -15.64 -21.19 -35.29
N ASP A 383 -14.32 -21.27 -35.31
CA ASP A 383 -13.60 -22.22 -34.47
C ASP A 383 -13.55 -21.76 -33.00
N GLU A 384 -13.78 -22.72 -32.10
CA GLU A 384 -13.95 -22.52 -30.67
C GLU A 384 -12.57 -22.56 -29.97
N PHE A 385 -12.08 -21.41 -29.53
CA PHE A 385 -10.85 -21.33 -28.74
C PHE A 385 -11.15 -21.60 -27.25
N PRO A 386 -10.46 -22.57 -26.60
CA PRO A 386 -10.71 -22.90 -25.20
C PRO A 386 -10.24 -21.78 -24.25
N PRO A 387 -10.86 -21.64 -23.07
CA PRO A 387 -10.49 -20.61 -22.10
C PRO A 387 -9.08 -20.82 -21.55
N ILE A 388 -8.22 -19.81 -21.71
CA ILE A 388 -6.82 -19.87 -21.24
C ILE A 388 -6.78 -19.62 -19.72
N GLN A 389 -6.49 -20.68 -18.96
CA GLN A 389 -6.30 -20.62 -17.51
C GLN A 389 -4.92 -20.00 -17.17
N GLY A 390 -4.88 -18.66 -17.10
CA GLY A 390 -3.63 -17.88 -17.06
C GLY A 390 -3.02 -17.67 -15.68
N SER A 391 -2.37 -18.68 -15.10
CA SER A 391 -1.27 -18.40 -14.15
C SER A 391 -0.09 -17.82 -14.92
N PHE A 392 0.29 -16.56 -14.66
CA PHE A 392 1.28 -15.86 -15.50
C PHE A 392 2.46 -15.28 -14.72
N SER A 393 3.57 -16.00 -14.74
CA SER A 393 4.88 -15.54 -14.28
C SER A 393 5.95 -15.96 -15.29
N GLY A 394 6.28 -15.08 -16.24
CA GLY A 394 7.33 -15.31 -17.25
C GLY A 394 7.18 -14.42 -18.49
N PRO A 395 8.26 -13.80 -19.00
CA PRO A 395 8.18 -12.92 -20.18
C PRO A 395 8.39 -13.69 -21.49
N PHE A 396 7.62 -13.32 -22.52
CA PHE A 396 7.81 -13.78 -23.91
C PHE A 396 8.22 -12.63 -24.83
N SER A 397 9.34 -12.81 -25.54
CA SER A 397 9.81 -11.92 -26.61
C SER A 397 9.09 -12.23 -27.92
N ILE A 398 8.69 -11.20 -28.67
CA ILE A 398 8.19 -11.35 -30.06
C ILE A 398 9.03 -10.45 -30.99
N GLN A 399 9.16 -10.91 -32.24
CA GLN A 399 10.15 -10.44 -33.21
C GLN A 399 9.72 -9.18 -33.97
N HIS A 400 10.72 -8.51 -34.57
CA HIS A 400 10.49 -7.43 -35.53
C HIS A 400 9.75 -7.91 -36.80
N LYS A 401 8.88 -7.04 -37.33
CA LYS A 401 8.70 -6.83 -38.77
C LYS A 401 8.57 -5.32 -39.05
N ASN A 402 8.94 -4.92 -40.26
CA ASN A 402 8.92 -3.54 -40.74
C ASN A 402 7.70 -3.32 -41.65
N ASP A 403 7.84 -2.36 -42.60
CA ASP A 403 6.90 -1.82 -43.59
C ASP A 403 6.26 -0.51 -43.05
N GLU A 404 6.57 0.71 -43.52
CA GLU A 404 6.70 1.28 -44.89
C GLU A 404 5.36 1.27 -45.67
N ASP A 405 4.73 2.39 -46.04
CA ASP A 405 4.90 3.79 -45.55
C ASP A 405 3.51 4.48 -45.34
N GLU A 406 3.04 5.63 -45.86
CA GLU A 406 3.53 6.69 -46.77
C GLU A 406 2.94 8.08 -46.34
N ALA A 407 2.79 9.07 -47.23
CA ALA A 407 2.80 10.50 -46.91
C ALA A 407 1.48 11.30 -47.10
N SER A 408 1.49 12.52 -46.53
CA SER A 408 0.67 13.71 -46.92
C SER A 408 -0.81 13.74 -46.50
N HIS A 409 -1.53 14.88 -46.44
CA HIS A 409 -1.20 16.29 -46.79
C HIS A 409 -1.69 17.29 -45.70
N GLU A 410 -1.25 18.54 -45.80
CA GLU A 410 -1.62 19.68 -44.94
C GLU A 410 -3.02 20.27 -45.26
N VAL A 411 -3.57 21.17 -44.40
CA VAL A 411 -3.87 22.60 -44.73
C VAL A 411 -4.69 23.34 -43.64
N GLN A 412 -4.10 24.43 -43.11
CA GLN A 412 -4.66 25.71 -42.60
C GLN A 412 -5.61 25.85 -41.37
N LYS A 413 -5.41 26.99 -40.67
CA LYS A 413 -6.31 27.66 -39.68
C LYS A 413 -6.99 28.89 -40.35
N PRO A 414 -7.98 29.56 -39.72
CA PRO A 414 -7.73 30.71 -38.80
C PRO A 414 -8.43 30.52 -37.42
N GLU A 415 -8.07 31.14 -36.28
CA GLU A 415 -8.08 32.57 -35.86
C GLU A 415 -9.48 33.26 -35.90
N GLY A 416 -9.95 34.00 -34.87
CA GLY A 416 -9.36 34.38 -33.56
C GLY A 416 -10.29 35.32 -32.74
N LYS A 417 -9.76 36.02 -31.71
CA LYS A 417 -10.46 36.86 -30.68
C LYS A 417 -11.20 36.03 -29.59
N GLY A 418 -11.38 36.42 -28.32
CA GLY A 418 -11.15 37.68 -27.59
C GLY A 418 -12.49 38.25 -27.06
N THR A 419 -12.69 38.77 -25.83
CA THR A 419 -11.75 39.19 -24.75
C THR A 419 -12.52 39.43 -23.40
N LYS A 420 -11.80 39.68 -22.29
CA LYS A 420 -12.21 40.39 -21.02
C LYS A 420 -12.99 39.64 -19.91
N SER A 421 -12.21 39.12 -18.95
CA SER A 421 -12.24 39.41 -17.49
C SER A 421 -13.44 40.14 -16.84
N LYS A 422 -13.85 39.64 -15.66
CA LYS A 422 -14.27 40.45 -14.49
C LYS A 422 -13.83 39.80 -13.17
N LYS A 423 -13.17 40.57 -12.29
CA LYS A 423 -12.94 40.20 -10.88
C LYS A 423 -14.16 40.55 -10.02
N LYS A 424 -14.36 39.82 -8.92
CA LYS A 424 -14.94 40.34 -7.66
C LYS A 424 -14.22 39.69 -6.47
N THR A 425 -14.17 40.39 -5.34
CA THR A 425 -13.38 40.02 -4.15
C THR A 425 -14.12 40.47 -2.89
N VAL A 426 -14.57 39.52 -2.06
CA VAL A 426 -15.21 39.65 -0.73
C VAL A 426 -15.14 38.22 -0.12
N SER A 427 -15.00 37.95 1.18
CA SER A 427 -14.25 38.58 2.29
C SER A 427 -14.07 37.47 3.36
N PHE A 428 -13.28 37.68 4.40
CA PHE A 428 -12.94 36.64 5.39
C PHE A 428 -13.51 36.95 6.80
N SER A 429 -14.76 36.54 7.02
CA SER A 429 -15.52 36.57 8.29
C SER A 429 -16.90 35.92 8.03
N GLU A 430 -17.54 35.18 8.94
CA GLU A 430 -17.18 34.73 10.30
C GLU A 430 -16.92 33.20 10.37
N ILE A 431 -16.15 32.77 11.40
CA ILE A 431 -16.10 31.37 11.88
C ILE A 431 -15.99 31.40 13.41
N GLU A 432 -17.12 31.28 14.10
CA GLU A 432 -17.31 30.70 15.45
C GLU A 432 -18.82 30.83 15.79
N GLU A 433 -19.32 29.95 16.69
CA GLU A 433 -20.75 29.62 16.85
C GLU A 433 -21.36 28.95 15.58
N VAL A 434 -22.12 27.85 15.65
CA VAL A 434 -22.72 27.13 16.77
C VAL A 434 -22.33 25.64 16.72
N ILE A 435 -21.95 25.09 17.87
CA ILE A 435 -22.03 23.65 18.18
C ILE A 435 -23.10 23.50 19.28
N GLU A 436 -23.71 22.31 19.41
CA GLU A 436 -24.82 21.97 20.31
C GLU A 436 -26.22 22.43 19.88
N ALA A 437 -26.86 21.60 19.05
CA ALA A 437 -28.31 21.40 19.06
C ALA A 437 -28.60 19.93 18.77
N SER A 438 -29.10 19.19 19.77
CA SER A 438 -29.36 17.75 19.67
C SER A 438 -30.58 17.44 18.79
N PHE A 439 -30.55 16.32 18.07
CA PHE A 439 -31.72 15.78 17.36
C PHE A 439 -32.14 14.43 17.96
N GLU A 440 -33.34 14.39 18.54
CA GLU A 440 -34.08 13.14 18.76
C GLU A 440 -34.91 12.75 17.51
N PRO A 441 -35.19 11.46 17.29
CA PRO A 441 -35.83 10.99 16.06
C PRO A 441 -37.35 11.21 16.03
N GLY A 442 -37.80 12.17 15.22
CA GLY A 442 -39.22 12.52 15.04
C GLY A 442 -39.83 12.03 13.72
N SER A 443 -40.86 11.18 13.81
CA SER A 443 -41.89 10.79 12.83
C SER A 443 -41.78 11.27 11.36
N THR A 444 -41.84 10.29 10.46
CA THR A 444 -42.00 10.41 8.99
C THR A 444 -43.00 11.47 8.50
N SER A 445 -42.60 12.23 7.47
CA SER A 445 -43.52 12.86 6.49
C SER A 445 -43.10 12.45 5.08
N ASN A 446 -43.99 11.76 4.35
CA ASN A 446 -43.67 11.19 3.03
C ASN A 446 -43.47 12.26 1.96
N THR A 447 -42.22 12.50 1.55
CA THR A 447 -41.88 13.10 0.27
C THR A 447 -41.39 12.01 -0.67
N LEU A 448 -41.88 11.97 -1.91
CA LEU A 448 -41.52 10.96 -2.90
C LEU A 448 -40.13 11.27 -3.48
N GLU A 449 -39.07 10.94 -2.75
CA GLU A 449 -37.71 11.03 -3.27
C GLU A 449 -37.51 10.06 -4.45
N ASN A 450 -36.88 10.55 -5.52
CA ASN A 450 -36.44 9.71 -6.63
C ASN A 450 -35.46 8.67 -6.10
N LYS A 451 -35.87 7.39 -6.10
CA LYS A 451 -35.01 6.25 -5.78
C LYS A 451 -34.02 5.97 -6.92
N ASN A 452 -33.12 6.92 -7.17
CA ASN A 452 -31.82 6.58 -7.73
C ASN A 452 -31.15 5.63 -6.71
N PRO A 453 -30.72 4.42 -7.10
CA PRO A 453 -30.10 3.49 -6.16
C PRO A 453 -28.82 4.13 -5.61
N LYS A 454 -28.85 4.51 -4.32
CA LYS A 454 -27.70 5.08 -3.62
C LYS A 454 -26.63 3.99 -3.56
N PHE A 455 -25.62 4.12 -4.41
CA PHE A 455 -24.51 3.17 -4.50
C PHE A 455 -23.86 2.98 -3.11
N GLU A 456 -24.01 1.78 -2.58
CA GLU A 456 -23.53 1.38 -1.26
C GLU A 456 -22.26 0.55 -1.41
N CYS A 457 -21.26 0.85 -0.58
CA CYS A 457 -19.93 0.27 -0.65
C CYS A 457 -19.51 -0.07 0.77
N ARG A 458 -20.05 -1.18 1.31
CA ARG A 458 -20.03 -1.46 2.75
C ARG A 458 -18.63 -1.37 3.36
N SER A 459 -17.57 -1.80 2.66
CA SER A 459 -16.18 -1.64 3.15
C SER A 459 -15.79 -0.17 3.39
N LEU A 460 -16.19 0.77 2.52
CA LEU A 460 -16.05 2.21 2.76
C LEU A 460 -16.99 2.70 3.86
N ASP A 461 -18.26 2.28 3.83
CA ASP A 461 -19.27 2.78 4.76
C ASP A 461 -18.96 2.33 6.21
N HIS A 462 -18.37 1.14 6.38
CA HIS A 462 -17.80 0.63 7.64
C HIS A 462 -16.53 1.40 8.06
N ALA A 463 -15.64 1.72 7.12
CA ALA A 463 -14.44 2.51 7.42
C ALA A 463 -14.77 3.98 7.77
N ASP A 464 -15.83 4.54 7.18
CA ASP A 464 -16.40 5.84 7.53
C ASP A 464 -17.09 5.78 8.91
N SER A 465 -17.85 4.72 9.20
CA SER A 465 -18.50 4.48 10.50
C SER A 465 -17.52 4.36 11.67
N LEU A 466 -16.47 3.53 11.53
CA LEU A 466 -15.44 3.35 12.56
C LEU A 466 -14.53 4.58 12.72
N GLY A 467 -14.35 5.33 11.63
CA GLY A 467 -13.51 6.52 11.59
C GLY A 467 -12.01 6.25 11.76
N LEU A 468 -11.21 7.27 11.45
CA LEU A 468 -9.76 7.17 11.40
C LEU A 468 -9.11 6.76 12.72
N VAL A 469 -9.60 7.32 13.85
CA VAL A 469 -8.94 7.19 15.15
C VAL A 469 -8.99 5.75 15.67
N LEU A 470 -10.16 5.10 15.60
CA LEU A 470 -10.34 3.71 16.04
C LEU A 470 -9.57 2.75 15.12
N ILE A 471 -9.65 2.95 13.80
CA ILE A 471 -8.92 2.14 12.81
C ILE A 471 -7.39 2.21 13.05
N LYS A 472 -6.83 3.41 13.25
CA LYS A 472 -5.40 3.59 13.57
C LYS A 472 -5.03 3.00 14.92
N SER A 473 -5.86 3.17 15.95
CA SER A 473 -5.58 2.59 17.26
C SER A 473 -5.55 1.06 17.19
N ARG A 474 -6.60 0.45 16.63
CA ARG A 474 -6.74 -1.01 16.46
C ARG A 474 -5.56 -1.61 15.70
N THR A 475 -5.29 -1.12 14.49
CA THR A 475 -4.22 -1.65 13.63
C THR A 475 -2.83 -1.46 14.23
N ARG A 476 -2.54 -0.29 14.84
CA ARG A 476 -1.25 -0.04 15.52
C ARG A 476 -1.03 -1.00 16.69
N ASN A 477 -2.06 -1.23 17.52
CA ASN A 477 -1.95 -2.08 18.71
C ASN A 477 -1.74 -3.55 18.30
N LEU A 478 -2.53 -4.05 17.33
CA LEU A 478 -2.40 -5.41 16.80
C LEU A 478 -1.06 -5.66 16.09
N VAL A 479 -0.61 -4.74 15.22
CA VAL A 479 0.65 -4.93 14.48
C VAL A 479 1.86 -4.90 15.41
N ASN A 480 1.89 -4.00 16.41
CA ASN A 480 2.98 -3.94 17.37
C ASN A 480 3.01 -5.15 18.33
N TRP A 481 1.84 -5.69 18.70
CA TRP A 481 1.79 -6.95 19.43
C TRP A 481 2.30 -8.12 18.58
N LEU A 482 1.83 -8.27 17.34
CA LEU A 482 2.26 -9.34 16.43
C LEU A 482 3.77 -9.31 16.18
N VAL A 483 4.34 -8.12 15.99
CA VAL A 483 5.78 -7.90 15.86
C VAL A 483 6.52 -8.42 17.10
N ASN A 484 6.13 -7.97 18.30
CA ASN A 484 6.76 -8.37 19.55
C ASN A 484 6.64 -9.89 19.79
N ALA A 485 5.47 -10.46 19.47
CA ALA A 485 5.17 -11.88 19.60
C ALA A 485 6.01 -12.74 18.65
N LEU A 486 6.09 -12.38 17.37
CA LEU A 486 6.93 -13.09 16.41
C LEU A 486 8.43 -13.02 16.78
N THR A 487 8.92 -11.89 17.30
CA THR A 487 10.28 -11.78 17.85
C THR A 487 10.50 -12.48 19.19
N SER A 488 9.45 -13.02 19.82
CA SER A 488 9.57 -13.76 21.09
C SER A 488 9.89 -15.25 20.93
N LEU A 489 9.81 -15.77 19.69
CA LEU A 489 10.04 -17.17 19.35
C LEU A 489 11.55 -17.44 19.14
N GLN A 490 12.14 -18.32 19.95
CA GLN A 490 13.57 -18.65 19.91
C GLN A 490 13.79 -20.16 20.00
N HIS A 491 14.73 -20.69 19.21
CA HIS A 491 15.03 -22.13 19.22
C HIS A 491 15.75 -22.56 20.51
N PRO A 492 15.37 -23.71 21.10
CA PRO A 492 15.97 -24.22 22.34
C PRO A 492 17.45 -24.62 22.15
N HIS A 493 18.20 -24.60 23.25
CA HIS A 493 19.59 -25.07 23.37
C HIS A 493 20.67 -24.34 22.55
N SER A 494 20.38 -23.20 21.91
CA SER A 494 21.43 -22.30 21.43
C SER A 494 22.02 -21.48 22.57
N GLU A 495 23.35 -21.53 22.76
CA GLU A 495 24.08 -20.70 23.75
C GLU A 495 23.95 -19.18 23.50
N THR A 496 23.46 -18.78 22.32
CA THR A 496 23.21 -17.37 21.95
C THR A 496 21.76 -17.08 21.52
N GLY A 497 20.87 -18.08 21.59
CA GLY A 497 19.46 -17.97 21.17
C GLY A 497 19.29 -17.73 19.65
N VAL A 498 19.07 -18.79 18.86
CA VAL A 498 18.74 -18.60 17.43
C VAL A 498 17.28 -18.12 17.33
N PRO A 499 17.01 -16.91 16.81
CA PRO A 499 15.65 -16.42 16.67
C PRO A 499 14.93 -17.21 15.57
N ALA A 500 13.74 -17.74 15.88
CA ALA A 500 12.96 -18.50 14.91
C ALA A 500 12.34 -17.60 13.82
N VAL A 501 12.26 -16.29 14.06
CA VAL A 501 11.72 -15.29 13.13
C VAL A 501 12.67 -14.10 13.02
N ARG A 502 12.89 -13.60 11.79
CA ARG A 502 13.47 -12.28 11.54
C ARG A 502 12.45 -11.37 10.87
N ILE A 503 12.22 -10.20 11.45
CA ILE A 503 11.35 -9.15 10.89
C ILE A 503 12.19 -8.15 10.08
N TYR A 504 11.63 -7.68 8.98
CA TYR A 504 12.22 -6.67 8.08
C TYR A 504 11.34 -5.42 8.05
N GLY A 505 11.96 -4.23 8.03
CA GLY A 505 11.28 -2.98 8.38
C GLY A 505 11.46 -2.62 9.85
N PRO A 506 10.67 -1.66 10.39
CA PRO A 506 10.71 -1.30 11.80
C PRO A 506 10.53 -2.51 12.73
N GLN A 507 10.86 -2.33 14.01
CA GLN A 507 10.46 -3.27 15.06
C GLN A 507 9.15 -2.78 15.70
N VAL A 508 8.99 -2.90 17.01
CA VAL A 508 7.92 -2.20 17.75
C VAL A 508 8.13 -0.69 17.56
N SER A 509 7.16 0.00 16.98
CA SER A 509 7.12 1.47 16.95
C SER A 509 5.72 2.05 16.80
N PHE A 510 5.50 3.21 17.42
CA PHE A 510 4.22 3.91 17.39
C PHE A 510 3.76 4.31 15.97
N ASP A 511 4.70 4.67 15.09
CA ASP A 511 4.41 5.11 13.71
C ASP A 511 4.49 3.96 12.68
N ARG A 512 4.49 2.68 13.09
CA ARG A 512 4.49 1.54 12.15
C ARG A 512 3.21 1.52 11.30
N GLY A 513 3.35 1.23 10.00
CA GLY A 513 2.24 0.83 9.14
C GLY A 513 1.74 -0.58 9.48
N PRO A 514 0.55 -0.98 8.99
CA PRO A 514 -0.14 -2.21 9.40
C PRO A 514 0.42 -3.49 8.76
N ALA A 515 1.68 -3.49 8.29
CA ALA A 515 2.31 -4.64 7.63
C ALA A 515 3.56 -5.11 8.37
N VAL A 516 3.83 -6.41 8.30
CA VAL A 516 5.00 -7.08 8.87
C VAL A 516 5.57 -8.02 7.82
N ALA A 517 6.79 -7.73 7.35
CA ALA A 517 7.58 -8.63 6.53
C ALA A 517 8.45 -9.50 7.45
N PHE A 518 8.47 -10.81 7.25
CA PHE A 518 9.28 -11.71 8.05
C PHE A 518 9.75 -12.96 7.29
N ASN A 519 10.79 -13.60 7.81
CA ASN A 519 11.23 -14.93 7.43
C ASN A 519 11.33 -15.82 8.67
N VAL A 520 11.02 -17.10 8.51
CA VAL A 520 11.11 -18.13 9.55
C VAL A 520 12.39 -18.95 9.33
N PHE A 521 13.05 -19.34 10.40
CA PHE A 521 14.33 -20.05 10.41
C PHE A 521 14.20 -21.37 11.17
N ASP A 522 14.94 -22.40 10.76
CA ASP A 522 15.03 -23.66 11.49
C ASP A 522 15.99 -23.55 12.70
N TRP A 523 16.13 -24.64 13.46
CA TRP A 523 16.97 -24.71 14.66
C TRP A 523 18.48 -24.56 14.37
N LYS A 524 18.92 -24.69 13.11
CA LYS A 524 20.31 -24.44 12.68
C LYS A 524 20.52 -22.97 12.26
N GLY A 525 19.44 -22.20 12.11
CA GLY A 525 19.46 -20.88 11.51
C GLY A 525 19.41 -20.89 9.97
N GLU A 526 19.03 -22.01 9.33
CA GLU A 526 18.74 -22.04 7.90
C GLU A 526 17.36 -21.39 7.63
N ARG A 527 17.27 -20.54 6.61
CA ARG A 527 16.00 -19.88 6.25
C ARG A 527 15.05 -20.87 5.59
N ILE A 528 13.84 -20.98 6.12
CA ILE A 528 12.75 -21.77 5.54
C ILE A 528 12.18 -21.00 4.34
N ASP A 529 11.95 -21.70 3.22
CA ASP A 529 11.34 -21.10 2.01
C ASP A 529 10.00 -20.40 2.33
N PRO A 530 9.84 -19.09 2.05
CA PRO A 530 8.58 -18.38 2.22
C PRO A 530 7.40 -19.03 1.49
N THR A 531 7.60 -19.68 0.34
CA THR A 531 6.48 -20.35 -0.36
C THR A 531 6.00 -21.60 0.37
N MET A 532 6.88 -22.28 1.13
CA MET A 532 6.49 -23.37 2.02
C MET A 532 5.75 -22.85 3.24
N VAL A 533 6.22 -21.76 3.86
CA VAL A 533 5.56 -21.15 5.03
C VAL A 533 4.14 -20.68 4.67
N GLN A 534 3.98 -20.02 3.51
CA GLN A 534 2.68 -19.55 3.02
C GLN A 534 1.70 -20.72 2.75
N LYS A 535 2.13 -21.76 2.02
CA LYS A 535 1.28 -22.96 1.77
C LYS A 535 0.91 -23.73 3.04
N LEU A 536 1.77 -23.69 4.06
CA LEU A 536 1.46 -24.23 5.39
C LEU A 536 0.47 -23.33 6.15
N ALA A 537 0.53 -22.01 5.98
CA ALA A 537 -0.43 -21.07 6.57
C ALA A 537 -1.84 -21.28 5.96
N ASP A 538 -1.94 -21.39 4.63
CA ASP A 538 -3.20 -21.69 3.91
C ASP A 538 -3.87 -22.96 4.47
N ARG A 539 -3.09 -24.03 4.70
CA ARG A 539 -3.58 -25.31 5.27
C ARG A 539 -3.99 -25.25 6.74
N ASN A 540 -3.75 -24.13 7.42
CA ASN A 540 -4.26 -23.85 8.78
C ASN A 540 -5.32 -22.72 8.76
N ASN A 541 -5.88 -22.42 7.58
CA ASN A 541 -6.83 -21.35 7.29
C ASN A 541 -6.28 -19.95 7.68
N ILE A 542 -5.02 -19.67 7.33
CA ILE A 542 -4.35 -18.37 7.54
C ILE A 542 -3.83 -17.86 6.21
N ALA A 543 -4.51 -16.88 5.60
CA ALA A 543 -4.04 -16.24 4.37
C ALA A 543 -2.90 -15.25 4.67
N LEU A 544 -1.69 -15.59 4.22
CA LEU A 544 -0.50 -14.74 4.23
C LEU A 544 -0.02 -14.54 2.78
N SER A 545 0.58 -13.38 2.49
CA SER A 545 1.11 -13.07 1.16
C SER A 545 2.64 -13.17 1.11
N ILE A 546 3.23 -13.08 -0.08
CA ILE A 546 4.68 -13.14 -0.30
C ILE A 546 5.15 -11.85 -0.97
N GLY A 547 6.29 -11.32 -0.55
CA GLY A 547 6.95 -10.17 -1.17
C GLY A 547 8.43 -10.41 -1.41
N THR A 548 9.04 -9.57 -2.26
CA THR A 548 10.50 -9.54 -2.49
C THR A 548 11.05 -8.17 -2.10
N LEU A 549 11.99 -8.11 -1.16
CA LEU A 549 12.61 -6.87 -0.69
C LEU A 549 13.79 -6.48 -1.58
N HIS A 550 13.79 -5.24 -2.10
CA HIS A 550 14.70 -4.77 -3.13
C HIS A 550 15.45 -3.49 -2.69
N HIS A 551 16.58 -3.23 -3.34
CA HIS A 551 17.41 -2.02 -3.14
C HIS A 551 17.94 -1.82 -1.70
N ILE A 552 18.07 -2.93 -0.98
CA ILE A 552 18.67 -2.99 0.37
C ILE A 552 20.13 -2.51 0.30
N TRP A 553 20.56 -1.79 1.33
CA TRP A 553 21.94 -1.41 1.57
C TRP A 553 22.39 -1.92 2.93
N PHE A 554 23.44 -2.73 2.92
CA PHE A 554 24.13 -3.22 4.10
C PHE A 554 25.25 -2.27 4.50
N SER A 555 25.44 -2.07 5.80
CA SER A 555 26.58 -1.35 6.38
C SER A 555 27.84 -2.21 6.41
N ASP A 556 27.69 -3.50 6.74
CA ASP A 556 28.76 -4.51 6.72
C ASP A 556 28.64 -5.41 5.46
N LYS A 557 29.79 -5.72 4.87
CA LYS A 557 29.91 -6.67 3.77
C LYS A 557 29.77 -8.12 4.21
N GLN A 558 30.17 -8.46 5.45
CA GLN A 558 30.03 -9.85 5.94
C GLN A 558 28.56 -10.24 6.06
N GLU A 559 27.71 -9.30 6.46
CA GLU A 559 26.26 -9.48 6.49
C GLU A 559 25.66 -9.54 5.07
N GLU A 560 26.12 -8.69 4.15
CA GLU A 560 25.75 -8.74 2.73
C GLU A 560 26.12 -10.08 2.07
N GLU A 561 27.29 -10.63 2.37
CA GLU A 561 27.78 -11.91 1.85
C GLU A 561 27.04 -13.10 2.49
N LYS A 562 26.75 -13.05 3.80
CA LYS A 562 25.96 -14.08 4.50
C LYS A 562 24.55 -14.20 3.96
N GLU A 563 23.85 -13.08 3.77
CA GLU A 563 22.48 -13.11 3.24
C GLU A 563 22.45 -13.53 1.76
N LYS A 564 23.44 -13.14 0.94
CA LYS A 564 23.59 -13.63 -0.44
C LYS A 564 23.80 -15.15 -0.49
N ALA A 565 24.67 -15.71 0.36
CA ALA A 565 24.86 -17.17 0.43
C ALA A 565 23.55 -17.89 0.78
N ALA A 566 22.77 -17.35 1.72
CA ALA A 566 21.44 -17.85 2.08
C ALA A 566 20.35 -17.66 0.99
N LEU A 567 20.65 -16.93 -0.10
CA LEU A 567 19.79 -16.78 -1.29
C LEU A 567 20.26 -17.66 -2.45
N GLU A 568 21.57 -17.74 -2.71
CA GLU A 568 22.14 -18.56 -3.79
C GLU A 568 21.87 -20.06 -3.57
N THR A 569 21.82 -20.52 -2.32
CA THR A 569 21.51 -21.92 -1.96
C THR A 569 20.13 -22.39 -2.48
N VAL A 570 19.21 -21.48 -2.77
CA VAL A 570 17.84 -21.79 -3.22
C VAL A 570 17.67 -21.67 -4.75
N LEU A 571 18.53 -20.93 -5.46
CA LEU A 571 18.31 -20.50 -6.85
C LEU A 571 19.23 -21.18 -7.88
N SER A 572 19.29 -22.51 -7.84
CA SER A 572 19.98 -23.32 -8.86
C SER A 572 19.21 -23.46 -10.19
N SER A 573 18.78 -22.35 -10.82
CA SER A 573 18.56 -22.29 -12.28
C SER A 573 18.30 -20.87 -12.86
N ASN A 574 18.97 -20.58 -13.98
CA ASN A 574 18.51 -19.74 -15.10
C ASN A 574 17.84 -18.37 -14.82
N ARG A 575 18.66 -17.31 -14.62
CA ARG A 575 19.03 -16.35 -15.71
C ARG A 575 20.03 -15.30 -15.19
N ARG A 576 20.89 -14.79 -16.08
CA ARG A 576 21.78 -13.65 -15.79
C ARG A 576 21.14 -12.35 -16.27
N ASP A 577 20.47 -11.64 -15.37
CA ASP A 577 20.10 -10.24 -15.55
C ASP A 577 20.48 -9.44 -14.30
N ASN A 578 21.02 -8.23 -14.49
CA ASN A 578 21.66 -7.43 -13.43
C ASN A 578 20.65 -6.67 -12.52
N LEU A 579 19.54 -7.30 -12.15
CA LEU A 579 18.76 -6.88 -10.99
C LEU A 579 19.39 -7.49 -9.73
N GLY A 580 19.68 -6.66 -8.74
CA GLY A 580 20.35 -7.10 -7.52
C GLY A 580 19.51 -8.11 -6.73
N CYS A 581 20.18 -9.06 -6.07
CA CYS A 581 19.56 -10.13 -5.28
C CYS A 581 18.52 -9.56 -4.30
N GLY A 582 17.25 -9.92 -4.51
CA GLY A 582 16.12 -9.52 -3.68
C GLY A 582 15.81 -10.56 -2.62
N ILE A 583 15.35 -10.12 -1.43
CA ILE A 583 15.06 -11.03 -0.32
C ILE A 583 13.57 -11.35 -0.29
N THR A 584 13.22 -12.57 -0.71
CA THR A 584 11.86 -13.11 -0.54
C THR A 584 11.49 -13.19 0.94
N VAL A 585 10.27 -12.79 1.27
CA VAL A 585 9.70 -12.73 2.63
C VAL A 585 8.23 -13.14 2.62
N VAL A 586 7.76 -13.67 3.75
CA VAL A 586 6.33 -13.74 4.08
C VAL A 586 5.87 -12.34 4.54
N THR A 587 4.66 -11.93 4.20
CA THR A 587 4.07 -10.67 4.67
C THR A 587 2.68 -10.89 5.27
N ALA A 588 2.48 -10.35 6.46
CA ALA A 588 1.17 -10.22 7.11
C ALA A 588 0.75 -8.74 7.08
N ALA A 589 -0.39 -8.44 6.46
CA ALA A 589 -0.93 -7.11 6.28
C ALA A 589 -2.33 -7.00 6.93
N LEU A 590 -2.41 -6.25 8.03
CA LEU A 590 -3.59 -6.10 8.86
C LEU A 590 -4.57 -5.06 8.29
N GLY A 591 -5.86 -5.27 8.53
CA GLY A 591 -6.96 -4.37 8.16
C GLY A 591 -7.73 -3.89 9.39
N PHE A 592 -8.77 -3.07 9.15
CA PHE A 592 -9.64 -2.59 10.23
C PHE A 592 -10.50 -3.70 10.86
N LEU A 593 -10.76 -4.77 10.11
CA LEU A 593 -11.50 -5.95 10.55
C LEU A 593 -10.62 -7.02 11.21
N THR A 594 -9.28 -6.88 11.18
CA THR A 594 -8.39 -7.78 11.91
C THR A 594 -8.67 -7.67 13.41
N ASN A 595 -8.68 -8.80 14.13
CA ASN A 595 -8.87 -8.84 15.58
C ASN A 595 -7.66 -9.48 16.31
N PHE A 596 -7.76 -9.63 17.63
CA PHE A 596 -6.69 -10.25 18.42
C PHE A 596 -6.52 -11.76 18.13
N GLU A 597 -7.60 -12.47 17.81
CA GLU A 597 -7.57 -13.89 17.45
C GLU A 597 -6.75 -14.14 16.18
N ASP A 598 -6.93 -13.31 15.14
CA ASP A 598 -6.16 -13.38 13.89
C ASP A 598 -4.65 -13.36 14.15
N VAL A 599 -4.18 -12.37 14.94
CA VAL A 599 -2.74 -12.21 15.23
C VAL A 599 -2.21 -13.27 16.19
N TYR A 600 -3.00 -13.68 17.19
CA TYR A 600 -2.65 -14.78 18.09
C TYR A 600 -2.51 -16.11 17.32
N ARG A 601 -3.40 -16.38 16.36
CA ARG A 601 -3.33 -17.58 15.51
C ARG A 601 -2.14 -17.59 14.57
N VAL A 602 -1.68 -16.45 14.06
CA VAL A 602 -0.40 -16.37 13.36
C VAL A 602 0.76 -16.71 14.29
N TRP A 603 0.79 -16.16 15.51
CA TRP A 603 1.85 -16.47 16.48
C TRP A 603 1.88 -17.96 16.84
N ALA A 604 0.72 -18.57 17.12
CA ALA A 604 0.57 -19.99 17.39
C ALA A 604 0.82 -20.90 16.16
N PHE A 605 0.68 -20.39 14.94
CA PHE A 605 1.11 -21.08 13.73
C PHE A 605 2.64 -21.03 13.57
N VAL A 606 3.25 -19.86 13.74
CA VAL A 606 4.70 -19.68 13.56
C VAL A 606 5.51 -20.35 14.68
N SER A 607 4.99 -20.45 15.91
CA SER A 607 5.64 -21.19 17.00
C SER A 607 5.79 -22.69 16.73
N ARG A 608 4.99 -23.28 15.83
CA ARG A 608 5.12 -24.70 15.44
C ARG A 608 6.41 -25.01 14.70
N PHE A 609 7.05 -24.00 14.10
CA PHE A 609 8.38 -24.16 13.49
C PHE A 609 9.52 -24.26 14.52
N LEU A 610 9.22 -24.17 15.83
CA LEU A 610 10.15 -24.51 16.93
C LEU A 610 10.29 -26.04 17.12
N ASP A 611 9.30 -26.84 16.69
CA ASP A 611 9.49 -28.30 16.56
C ASP A 611 10.36 -28.57 15.33
N ALA A 612 11.58 -29.05 15.56
CA ALA A 612 12.55 -29.38 14.52
C ALA A 612 11.98 -30.35 13.46
N ASP A 613 11.11 -31.26 13.86
CA ASP A 613 10.50 -32.22 12.95
C ASP A 613 9.30 -31.65 12.18
N PHE A 614 8.72 -30.50 12.57
CA PHE A 614 7.40 -30.05 12.07
C PHE A 614 7.38 -29.94 10.54
N LEU A 615 8.45 -29.39 9.96
CA LEU A 615 8.65 -29.33 8.52
C LEU A 615 8.69 -30.72 7.87
N GLU A 616 9.33 -31.71 8.49
CA GLU A 616 9.40 -33.06 7.96
C GLU A 616 8.06 -33.78 8.09
N LYS A 617 7.44 -33.72 9.27
CA LYS A 617 6.09 -34.23 9.56
C LYS A 617 5.08 -33.74 8.52
N GLU A 618 5.08 -32.45 8.18
CA GLU A 618 4.19 -31.92 7.12
C GLU A 618 4.63 -32.25 5.69
N ARG A 619 5.94 -32.27 5.37
CA ARG A 619 6.42 -32.74 4.05
C ARG A 619 6.03 -34.19 3.78
N TRP A 620 6.06 -35.06 4.79
CA TRP A 620 5.59 -36.44 4.69
C TRP A 620 4.07 -36.51 4.55
N ARG A 621 3.29 -35.71 5.28
CA ARG A 621 1.83 -35.60 5.12
C ARG A 621 1.44 -35.17 3.70
N TYR A 622 2.07 -34.15 3.14
CA TYR A 622 1.87 -33.73 1.74
C TYR A 622 2.14 -34.87 0.74
N LYS A 623 3.27 -35.59 0.89
CA LYS A 623 3.61 -36.73 0.02
C LYS A 623 2.57 -37.84 0.11
N ALA A 624 2.13 -38.21 1.31
CA ALA A 624 1.18 -39.29 1.54
C ALA A 624 -0.23 -38.96 1.00
N ILE A 625 -0.67 -37.70 1.09
CA ILE A 625 -1.95 -37.25 0.51
C ILE A 625 -1.88 -37.34 -1.02
N ASN A 626 -0.81 -36.81 -1.63
CA ASN A 626 -0.65 -36.77 -3.08
C ASN A 626 -0.35 -38.15 -3.73
N GLN A 627 -0.19 -39.21 -2.94
CA GLN A 627 -0.01 -40.58 -3.44
C GLN A 627 -1.33 -41.35 -3.64
N LYS A 628 -2.47 -40.82 -3.19
CA LYS A 628 -3.79 -41.48 -3.32
C LYS A 628 -4.53 -41.15 -4.64
N THR A 629 -3.89 -41.40 -5.79
CA THR A 629 -4.61 -41.43 -7.09
C THR A 629 -3.98 -42.35 -8.13
N VAL A 630 -3.60 -43.58 -7.73
CA VAL A 630 -3.27 -44.68 -8.64
C VAL A 630 -3.94 -45.97 -8.15
N GLU A 631 -5.26 -46.04 -8.26
CA GLU A 631 -5.97 -47.32 -8.23
C GLU A 631 -5.90 -47.91 -9.64
N ILE A 632 -5.15 -49.00 -9.80
CA ILE A 632 -5.14 -49.81 -11.01
C ILE A 632 -6.21 -50.90 -10.84
N ILE A 633 -7.19 -50.90 -11.74
CA ILE A 633 -8.18 -51.96 -11.94
C ILE A 633 -8.24 -52.21 -13.46
#